data_AF-A0A543I3L8-F1
#
_entry.id   AF-A0A543I3L8-F1
#
_cell.length_a   1.000
_cell.length_b   1.000
_cell.length_c   1.000
_cell.angle_alpha   90.00
_cell.angle_beta   90.00
_cell.angle_gamma   90.00
#
_symmetry.space_group_name_H-M   'P 1'
#
loop_
_entity.id
_entity.type
_entity.pdbx_description
1 polymer ?
#
loop_
_entity_poly.entity_id
_entity_poly.type
_entity_poly.pdbx_seq_one_letter_code
_entity_poly.pdbx_strand_id
1 'polypeptide(L)'
;MTTPVLTLTATPDAHLHTPGTSASDASPVTAEAIRHSAVTRRRLALIARGRRARLASTVVVVFALVGVNLANHLLGWDTMWLGPAGAVALLLFARLQGLSWHQLGLARRTHAKGIRWGLAVVAVVALVYLVGVLLPSTRTAFLDARYHLPPAGALLTAFVLIPVGTVLLEEVAFRSVLWGFLSRHARMWQVLVGSSLLFGLWHVLPAAASATGNAAIGGAFAALGGFAKVGVIVGTVLFTAAGGLVAGELRRRTGSLFASVGMHWATNALGVLFGLVAWQLAG
;
A
#
# COMPACT_ATOMS: atom_id res chain seq x y z
N MET A 1 -49.74 -100.01 -21.06
CA MET A 1 -50.91 -100.12 -20.16
C MET A 1 -50.93 -98.90 -19.25
N THR A 2 -51.95 -98.05 -19.42
CA THR A 2 -52.65 -97.19 -18.43
C THR A 2 -51.87 -96.52 -17.26
N THR A 3 -51.72 -95.17 -17.37
CA THR A 3 -52.01 -94.04 -16.42
C THR A 3 -51.80 -94.21 -14.89
N PRO A 4 -51.46 -93.15 -14.09
CA PRO A 4 -52.15 -91.83 -14.14
C PRO A 4 -51.36 -90.54 -13.79
N VAL A 5 -52.14 -89.46 -13.91
CA VAL A 5 -51.94 -88.01 -13.73
C VAL A 5 -51.62 -87.60 -12.28
N LEU A 6 -50.80 -86.56 -12.09
CA LEU A 6 -50.71 -85.76 -10.87
C LEU A 6 -50.64 -84.26 -11.20
N THR A 7 -51.62 -83.53 -10.68
CA THR A 7 -51.84 -82.08 -10.80
C THR A 7 -51.01 -81.35 -9.73
N LEU A 8 -50.25 -80.32 -10.13
CA LEU A 8 -49.41 -79.52 -9.21
C LEU A 8 -50.18 -78.27 -8.74
N THR A 9 -50.44 -78.19 -7.44
CA THR A 9 -51.05 -77.04 -6.74
C THR A 9 -50.04 -75.92 -6.47
N ALA A 10 -50.49 -74.69 -6.65
CA ALA A 10 -49.76 -73.43 -6.45
C ALA A 10 -49.45 -73.12 -4.97
N THR A 11 -48.33 -72.44 -4.73
CA THR A 11 -47.97 -71.77 -3.47
C THR A 11 -47.90 -70.25 -3.68
N PRO A 12 -48.29 -69.43 -2.69
CA PRO A 12 -48.53 -67.99 -2.88
C PRO A 12 -47.31 -67.10 -2.60
N ASP A 13 -47.40 -65.89 -3.15
CA ASP A 13 -46.42 -64.80 -3.24
C ASP A 13 -45.76 -64.37 -1.91
N ALA A 14 -44.43 -64.23 -1.95
CA ALA A 14 -43.65 -63.47 -0.98
C ALA A 14 -43.22 -62.13 -1.60
N HIS A 15 -44.05 -61.09 -1.41
CA HIS A 15 -43.67 -59.72 -1.75
C HIS A 15 -42.69 -59.15 -0.71
N LEU A 16 -41.41 -59.08 -1.08
CA LEU A 16 -40.39 -58.31 -0.38
C LEU A 16 -40.67 -56.80 -0.50
N HIS A 17 -41.12 -56.20 0.60
CA HIS A 17 -41.23 -54.75 0.73
C HIS A 17 -39.83 -54.16 0.91
N THR A 18 -39.24 -53.67 -0.17
CA THR A 18 -38.10 -52.74 -0.10
C THR A 18 -38.69 -51.32 0.00
N PRO A 19 -38.35 -50.52 1.02
CA PRO A 19 -38.68 -49.10 1.00
C PRO A 19 -37.74 -48.46 -0.03
N GLY A 20 -38.22 -48.34 -1.26
CA GLY A 20 -37.61 -47.44 -2.23
C GLY A 20 -37.73 -46.02 -1.68
N THR A 21 -36.66 -45.48 -1.11
CA THR A 21 -36.49 -44.02 -1.02
C THR A 21 -36.32 -43.51 -2.45
N SER A 22 -37.43 -43.36 -3.16
CA SER A 22 -37.46 -42.63 -4.41
C SER A 22 -37.19 -41.17 -4.05
N ALA A 23 -36.10 -40.61 -4.58
CA ALA A 23 -35.84 -39.18 -4.54
C ALA A 23 -36.87 -38.37 -5.38
N SER A 24 -37.98 -38.98 -5.80
CA SER A 24 -39.00 -38.41 -6.70
C SER A 24 -40.19 -37.78 -5.98
N ASP A 25 -40.31 -37.91 -4.65
CA ASP A 25 -41.48 -37.44 -3.89
C ASP A 25 -41.30 -36.09 -3.19
N ALA A 26 -40.24 -35.35 -3.54
CA ALA A 26 -40.16 -33.96 -3.13
C ALA A 26 -41.26 -33.17 -3.85
N SER A 27 -42.26 -32.71 -3.10
CA SER A 27 -43.29 -31.78 -3.58
C SER A 27 -42.66 -30.66 -4.44
N PRO A 28 -43.35 -30.15 -5.47
CA PRO A 28 -42.82 -29.09 -6.33
C PRO A 28 -42.26 -27.90 -5.53
N VAL A 29 -42.89 -27.60 -4.40
CA VAL A 29 -42.48 -26.55 -3.43
C VAL A 29 -41.14 -26.87 -2.76
N THR A 30 -40.91 -28.11 -2.33
CA THR A 30 -39.63 -28.54 -1.74
C THR A 30 -38.50 -28.57 -2.78
N ALA A 31 -38.77 -29.01 -4.01
CA ALA A 31 -37.79 -28.99 -5.10
C ALA A 31 -37.40 -27.55 -5.51
N GLU A 32 -38.38 -26.64 -5.56
CA GLU A 32 -38.19 -25.20 -5.79
C GLU A 32 -37.30 -24.57 -4.69
N ALA A 33 -37.61 -24.85 -3.42
CA ALA A 33 -36.85 -24.36 -2.27
C ALA A 33 -35.40 -24.87 -2.25
N ILE A 34 -35.18 -26.14 -2.60
CA ILE A 34 -33.84 -26.73 -2.71
C ILE A 34 -33.05 -26.05 -3.83
N ARG A 35 -33.65 -25.86 -5.03
CA ARG A 35 -33.02 -25.14 -6.14
C ARG A 35 -32.67 -23.69 -5.76
N HIS A 36 -33.59 -22.97 -5.13
CA HIS A 36 -33.36 -21.59 -4.68
C HIS A 36 -32.21 -21.52 -3.66
N SER A 37 -32.15 -22.46 -2.72
CA SER A 37 -31.06 -22.56 -1.74
C SER A 37 -29.70 -22.87 -2.40
N ALA A 38 -29.67 -23.72 -3.42
CA ALA A 38 -28.45 -24.06 -4.16
C ALA A 38 -27.92 -22.87 -4.99
N VAL A 39 -28.80 -22.14 -5.69
CA VAL A 39 -28.45 -20.92 -6.43
C VAL A 39 -27.90 -19.86 -5.48
N THR A 40 -28.55 -19.67 -4.32
CA THR A 40 -28.11 -18.71 -3.30
C THR A 40 -26.73 -19.09 -2.74
N ARG A 41 -26.51 -20.36 -2.37
CA ARG A 41 -25.20 -20.86 -1.93
C ARG A 41 -24.12 -20.65 -2.98
N ARG A 42 -24.42 -20.93 -4.27
CA ARG A 42 -23.46 -20.72 -5.38
C ARG A 42 -23.11 -19.25 -5.56
N ARG A 43 -24.10 -18.34 -5.47
CA ARG A 43 -23.88 -16.88 -5.52
C ARG A 43 -22.99 -16.41 -4.37
N LEU A 44 -23.30 -16.82 -3.13
CA LEU A 44 -22.49 -16.48 -1.95
C LEU A 44 -21.04 -16.99 -2.07
N ALA A 45 -20.85 -18.22 -2.57
CA ALA A 45 -19.53 -18.79 -2.80
C ALA A 45 -18.72 -18.02 -3.87
N LEU A 46 -19.36 -17.56 -4.94
CA LEU A 46 -18.71 -16.71 -5.95
C LEU A 46 -18.32 -15.34 -5.38
N ILE A 47 -19.19 -14.72 -4.59
CA ILE A 47 -18.89 -13.45 -3.89
C ILE A 47 -17.71 -13.64 -2.93
N ALA A 48 -17.71 -14.73 -2.14
CA ALA A 48 -16.63 -15.04 -1.21
C ALA A 48 -15.30 -15.28 -1.93
N ARG A 49 -15.29 -16.04 -3.03
CA ARG A 49 -14.10 -16.24 -3.88
C ARG A 49 -13.57 -14.93 -4.45
N GLY A 50 -14.44 -14.08 -4.96
CA GLY A 50 -14.08 -12.75 -5.45
C GLY A 50 -13.47 -11.87 -4.35
N ARG A 51 -14.01 -11.91 -3.13
CA ARG A 51 -13.44 -11.18 -1.98
C ARG A 51 -12.04 -11.71 -1.60
N ARG A 52 -11.87 -13.02 -1.53
CA ARG A 52 -10.56 -13.65 -1.21
C ARG A 52 -9.49 -13.28 -2.25
N ALA A 53 -9.80 -13.32 -3.53
CA ALA A 53 -8.87 -12.94 -4.60
C ALA A 53 -8.43 -11.46 -4.51
N ARG A 54 -9.35 -10.55 -4.13
CA ARG A 54 -9.05 -9.12 -3.92
C ARG A 54 -8.13 -8.90 -2.71
N LEU A 55 -8.37 -9.60 -1.62
CA LEU A 55 -7.51 -9.56 -0.42
C LEU A 55 -6.12 -10.12 -0.74
N ALA A 56 -6.04 -11.26 -1.43
CA ALA A 56 -4.79 -11.87 -1.85
C ALA A 56 -3.91 -10.89 -2.65
N SER A 57 -4.50 -10.10 -3.56
CA SER A 57 -3.73 -9.09 -4.31
C SER A 57 -3.15 -7.99 -3.42
N THR A 58 -3.87 -7.60 -2.37
CA THR A 58 -3.38 -6.61 -1.39
C THR A 58 -2.22 -7.19 -0.59
N VAL A 59 -2.36 -8.43 -0.15
CA VAL A 59 -1.33 -9.17 0.60
C VAL A 59 -0.06 -9.31 -0.23
N VAL A 60 -0.17 -9.68 -1.51
CA VAL A 60 0.97 -9.75 -2.44
C VAL A 60 1.70 -8.41 -2.53
N VAL A 61 0.98 -7.30 -2.68
CA VAL A 61 1.59 -5.97 -2.71
C VAL A 61 2.33 -5.68 -1.40
N VAL A 62 1.71 -5.91 -0.24
CA VAL A 62 2.35 -5.67 1.06
C VAL A 62 3.63 -6.50 1.21
N PHE A 63 3.61 -7.79 0.87
CA PHE A 63 4.80 -8.63 0.92
C PHE A 63 5.87 -8.22 -0.08
N ALA A 64 5.49 -7.78 -1.29
CA ALA A 64 6.44 -7.24 -2.26
C ALA A 64 7.12 -5.98 -1.72
N LEU A 65 6.38 -5.07 -1.08
CA LEU A 65 6.94 -3.89 -0.44
C LEU A 65 7.90 -4.24 0.70
N VAL A 66 7.53 -5.19 1.57
CA VAL A 66 8.43 -5.70 2.61
C VAL A 66 9.71 -6.26 1.99
N GLY A 67 9.59 -7.09 0.95
CA GLY A 67 10.73 -7.67 0.24
C GLY A 67 11.67 -6.61 -0.35
N VAL A 68 11.12 -5.60 -1.03
CA VAL A 68 11.91 -4.48 -1.59
C VAL A 68 12.60 -3.68 -0.47
N ASN A 69 11.91 -3.40 0.63
CA ASN A 69 12.47 -2.65 1.75
C ASN A 69 13.62 -3.41 2.43
N LEU A 70 13.46 -4.73 2.65
CA LEU A 70 14.52 -5.59 3.18
C LEU A 70 15.70 -5.70 2.21
N ALA A 71 15.45 -5.85 0.92
CA ALA A 71 16.51 -5.91 -0.08
C ALA A 71 17.34 -4.63 -0.11
N ASN A 72 16.68 -3.47 -0.08
CA ASN A 72 17.32 -2.16 -0.11
C ASN A 72 18.19 -1.91 1.14
N HIS A 73 17.71 -2.30 2.33
CA HIS A 73 18.38 -1.94 3.59
C HIS A 73 19.24 -3.04 4.22
N LEU A 74 19.00 -4.31 3.91
CA LEU A 74 19.71 -5.44 4.53
C LEU A 74 20.54 -6.25 3.52
N LEU A 75 20.19 -6.22 2.23
CA LEU A 75 20.88 -6.99 1.19
C LEU A 75 21.78 -6.12 0.28
N GLY A 76 21.89 -4.82 0.55
CA GLY A 76 22.74 -3.89 -0.20
C GLY A 76 22.27 -3.62 -1.62
N TRP A 77 20.95 -3.67 -1.88
CA TRP A 77 20.37 -3.35 -3.19
C TRP A 77 20.03 -1.87 -3.34
N ASP A 78 20.77 -0.98 -2.66
CA ASP A 78 20.62 0.47 -2.60
C ASP A 78 20.98 1.16 -3.93
N THR A 79 20.36 0.68 -5.00
CA THR A 79 20.62 1.04 -6.37
C THR A 79 19.53 1.97 -6.90
N MET A 80 19.94 2.95 -7.71
CA MET A 80 19.03 3.95 -8.29
C MET A 80 17.97 3.35 -9.23
N TRP A 81 18.17 2.14 -9.75
CA TRP A 81 17.22 1.48 -10.66
C TRP A 81 16.10 0.71 -9.92
N LEU A 82 16.31 0.35 -8.65
CA LEU A 82 15.32 -0.43 -7.88
C LEU A 82 14.00 0.35 -7.72
N GLY A 83 14.08 1.66 -7.52
CA GLY A 83 12.92 2.54 -7.43
C GLY A 83 12.04 2.51 -8.69
N PRO A 84 12.57 2.91 -9.86
CA PRO A 84 11.84 2.85 -11.12
C PRO A 84 11.35 1.44 -11.49
N ALA A 85 12.19 0.42 -11.36
CA ALA A 85 11.83 -0.96 -11.69
C ALA A 85 10.67 -1.47 -10.80
N GLY A 86 10.75 -1.22 -9.49
CA GLY A 86 9.70 -1.55 -8.53
C GLY A 86 8.39 -0.83 -8.83
N ALA A 87 8.45 0.47 -9.15
CA ALA A 87 7.26 1.25 -9.51
C ALA A 87 6.57 0.69 -10.76
N VAL A 88 7.34 0.38 -11.82
CA VAL A 88 6.82 -0.21 -13.06
C VAL A 88 6.21 -1.59 -12.79
N ALA A 89 6.90 -2.46 -12.04
CA ALA A 89 6.40 -3.79 -11.71
C ALA A 89 5.09 -3.75 -10.91
N LEU A 90 4.99 -2.85 -9.92
CA LEU A 90 3.78 -2.65 -9.13
C LEU A 90 2.61 -2.14 -9.98
N LEU A 91 2.86 -1.16 -10.87
CA LEU A 91 1.84 -0.66 -11.78
C LEU A 91 1.38 -1.73 -12.76
N LEU A 92 2.30 -2.49 -13.36
CA LEU A 92 1.97 -3.59 -14.26
C LEU A 92 1.11 -4.63 -13.54
N PHE A 93 1.52 -5.09 -12.36
CA PHE A 93 0.73 -6.00 -11.54
C PHE A 93 -0.66 -5.43 -11.24
N ALA A 94 -0.75 -4.18 -10.81
CA ALA A 94 -2.02 -3.54 -10.55
C ALA A 94 -2.95 -3.50 -11.77
N ARG A 95 -2.40 -3.21 -12.96
CA ARG A 95 -3.13 -3.19 -14.22
C ARG A 95 -3.60 -4.58 -14.64
N LEU A 96 -2.74 -5.60 -14.50
CA LEU A 96 -3.09 -7.00 -14.75
C LEU A 96 -4.21 -7.49 -13.80
N GLN A 97 -4.19 -7.04 -12.55
CA GLN A 97 -5.25 -7.32 -11.58
C GLN A 97 -6.50 -6.44 -11.75
N GLY A 98 -6.57 -5.63 -12.81
CA GLY A 98 -7.77 -4.88 -13.21
C GLY A 98 -7.98 -3.52 -12.52
N LEU A 99 -6.96 -2.92 -11.88
CA LEU A 99 -7.08 -1.55 -11.37
C LEU A 99 -7.00 -0.55 -12.53
N SER A 100 -7.98 0.33 -12.68
CA SER A 100 -7.95 1.38 -13.71
C SER A 100 -6.98 2.51 -13.36
N TRP A 101 -6.56 3.29 -14.35
CA TRP A 101 -5.75 4.50 -14.12
C TRP A 101 -6.42 5.49 -13.16
N HIS A 102 -7.75 5.52 -13.08
CA HIS A 102 -8.45 6.36 -12.11
C HIS A 102 -8.27 5.85 -10.67
N GLN A 103 -8.37 4.53 -10.46
CA GLN A 103 -8.12 3.92 -9.16
C GLN A 103 -6.67 4.09 -8.71
N LEU A 104 -5.73 4.09 -9.66
CA LEU A 104 -4.30 4.36 -9.43
C LEU A 104 -3.98 5.86 -9.23
N GLY A 105 -4.93 6.77 -9.50
CA GLY A 105 -4.68 8.22 -9.38
C GLY A 105 -3.89 8.81 -10.54
N LEU A 106 -3.83 8.09 -11.66
CA LEU A 106 -3.04 8.43 -12.84
C LEU A 106 -3.93 8.76 -14.06
N ALA A 107 -5.24 8.88 -13.87
CA ALA A 107 -6.15 9.24 -14.95
C ALA A 107 -5.91 10.68 -15.43
N ARG A 108 -5.74 10.85 -16.76
CA ARG A 108 -5.45 12.13 -17.42
C ARG A 108 -6.37 13.28 -16.97
N ARG A 109 -7.68 13.01 -16.83
CA ARG A 109 -8.67 14.00 -16.37
C ARG A 109 -8.40 14.61 -14.99
N THR A 110 -7.56 13.98 -14.17
CA THR A 110 -7.22 14.46 -12.82
C THR A 110 -5.86 15.16 -12.76
N HIS A 111 -5.07 15.11 -13.84
CA HIS A 111 -3.69 15.60 -13.85
C HIS A 111 -3.60 17.09 -13.55
N ALA A 112 -4.36 17.92 -14.25
CA ALA A 112 -4.36 19.37 -14.04
C ALA A 112 -4.80 19.75 -12.61
N LYS A 113 -5.82 19.07 -12.05
CA LYS A 113 -6.23 19.29 -10.65
C LYS A 113 -5.12 18.87 -9.69
N GLY A 114 -4.50 17.71 -9.91
CA GLY A 114 -3.39 17.21 -9.10
C GLY A 114 -2.18 18.14 -9.09
N ILE A 115 -1.75 18.60 -10.27
CA ILE A 115 -0.61 19.53 -10.43
C ILE A 115 -0.88 20.85 -9.71
N ARG A 116 -2.07 21.47 -9.88
CA ARG A 116 -2.39 22.73 -9.19
C ARG A 116 -2.33 22.60 -7.67
N TRP A 117 -2.88 21.53 -7.12
CA TRP A 117 -2.80 21.25 -5.69
C TRP A 117 -1.37 20.94 -5.25
N GLY A 118 -0.62 20.18 -6.05
CA GLY A 118 0.79 19.90 -5.80
C GLY A 118 1.63 21.17 -5.73
N LEU A 119 1.49 22.07 -6.70
CA LEU A 119 2.19 23.35 -6.73
C LEU A 119 1.80 24.25 -5.54
N ALA A 120 0.53 24.28 -5.16
CA ALA A 120 0.09 25.01 -3.97
C ALA A 120 0.75 24.47 -2.70
N VAL A 121 0.83 23.14 -2.55
CA VAL A 121 1.51 22.52 -1.40
C VAL A 121 3.02 22.77 -1.44
N VAL A 122 3.65 22.69 -2.60
CA VAL A 122 5.07 23.04 -2.78
C VAL A 122 5.33 24.46 -2.29
N ALA A 123 4.49 25.44 -2.67
CA ALA A 123 4.62 26.82 -2.23
C ALA A 123 4.47 26.97 -0.71
N VAL A 124 3.49 26.29 -0.10
CA VAL A 124 3.31 26.30 1.36
C VAL A 124 4.52 25.70 2.07
N VAL A 125 5.03 24.56 1.60
CA VAL A 125 6.20 23.91 2.20
C VAL A 125 7.45 24.79 2.01
N ALA A 126 7.65 25.38 0.83
CA ALA A 126 8.74 26.33 0.59
C ALA A 126 8.69 27.53 1.54
N LEU A 127 7.49 28.07 1.82
CA LEU A 127 7.32 29.14 2.78
C LEU A 127 7.72 28.71 4.20
N VAL A 128 7.33 27.50 4.63
CA VAL A 128 7.73 26.95 5.94
C VAL A 128 9.25 26.82 6.04
N TYR A 129 9.90 26.27 5.00
CA TYR A 129 11.36 26.18 4.94
C TYR A 129 12.03 27.56 4.96
N LEU A 130 11.52 28.50 4.18
CA LEU A 130 12.04 29.87 4.11
C LEU A 130 11.98 30.54 5.48
N VAL A 131 10.83 30.49 6.16
CA VAL A 131 10.68 31.03 7.51
C VAL A 131 11.65 30.34 8.46
N GLY A 132 11.79 29.01 8.39
CA GLY A 132 12.70 28.24 9.22
C GLY A 132 14.18 28.61 9.05
N VAL A 133 14.63 28.86 7.82
CA VAL A 133 16.02 29.26 7.55
C VAL A 133 16.28 30.72 7.94
N LEU A 134 15.33 31.61 7.70
CA LEU A 134 15.49 33.02 8.01
C LEU A 134 15.49 33.29 9.52
N LEU A 135 14.72 32.52 10.29
CA LEU A 135 14.60 32.68 11.74
C LEU A 135 15.86 32.11 12.46
N PRO A 136 16.65 32.94 13.18
CA PRO A 136 17.92 32.50 13.76
C PRO A 136 17.81 31.32 14.73
N SER A 137 16.72 31.25 15.51
CA SER A 137 16.47 30.18 16.48
C SER A 137 16.25 28.81 15.85
N THR A 138 15.86 28.75 14.58
CA THR A 138 15.63 27.50 13.84
C THR A 138 16.66 27.23 12.75
N ARG A 139 17.45 28.24 12.36
CA ARG A 139 18.45 28.13 11.28
C ARG A 139 19.46 27.00 11.51
N THR A 140 19.90 26.79 12.74
CA THR A 140 20.86 25.74 13.09
C THR A 140 20.33 24.33 12.79
N ALA A 141 19.02 24.12 12.79
CA ALA A 141 18.41 22.85 12.41
C ALA A 141 18.57 22.51 10.91
N PHE A 142 18.91 23.50 10.07
CA PHE A 142 19.14 23.32 8.62
C PHE A 142 20.62 23.11 8.27
N LEU A 143 21.54 23.30 9.22
CA LEU A 143 22.99 23.11 9.04
C LEU A 143 23.37 21.63 9.16
N ASP A 144 22.69 20.77 8.41
CA ASP A 144 23.03 19.35 8.32
C ASP A 144 24.25 19.18 7.41
N ALA A 145 25.30 18.53 7.92
CA ALA A 145 26.51 18.26 7.16
C ALA A 145 26.25 17.43 5.90
N ARG A 146 25.19 16.60 5.88
CA ARG A 146 24.77 15.83 4.69
C ARG A 146 24.36 16.71 3.53
N TYR A 147 23.98 17.96 3.80
CA TYR A 147 23.55 18.94 2.80
C TYR A 147 24.55 20.07 2.60
N HIS A 148 25.77 19.93 3.15
CA HIS A 148 26.90 20.79 2.80
C HIS A 148 27.48 20.35 1.45
N LEU A 149 26.67 20.47 0.41
CA LEU A 149 26.97 20.05 -0.96
C LEU A 149 27.30 21.29 -1.81
N PRO A 150 28.13 21.15 -2.87
CA PRO A 150 28.21 22.18 -3.89
C PRO A 150 26.83 22.37 -4.56
N PRO A 151 26.49 23.57 -5.09
CA PRO A 151 25.17 23.85 -5.65
C PRO A 151 24.68 22.84 -6.69
N ALA A 152 25.58 22.38 -7.58
CA ALA A 152 25.26 21.35 -8.57
C ALA A 152 24.85 20.01 -7.92
N GLY A 153 25.50 19.61 -6.82
CA GLY A 153 25.18 18.41 -6.07
C GLY A 153 23.84 18.49 -5.34
N ALA A 154 23.51 19.67 -4.80
CA ALA A 154 22.20 19.92 -4.19
C ALA A 154 21.08 19.86 -5.23
N LEU A 155 21.28 20.47 -6.41
CA LEU A 155 20.31 20.42 -7.52
C LEU A 155 20.13 18.99 -8.06
N LEU A 156 21.22 18.25 -8.28
CA LEU A 156 21.16 16.85 -8.70
C LEU A 156 20.37 16.02 -7.68
N THR A 157 20.67 16.19 -6.39
CA THR A 157 19.96 15.48 -5.32
C THR A 157 18.47 15.83 -5.30
N ALA A 158 18.14 17.13 -5.32
CA ALA A 158 16.78 17.64 -5.23
C ALA A 158 15.90 17.25 -6.42
N PHE A 159 16.44 17.26 -7.64
CA PHE A 159 15.65 17.11 -8.87
C PHE A 159 15.82 15.78 -9.59
N VAL A 160 16.81 14.96 -9.23
CA VAL A 160 17.04 13.64 -9.84
C VAL A 160 17.05 12.55 -8.80
N LEU A 161 17.95 12.62 -7.82
CA LEU A 161 18.14 11.50 -6.89
C LEU A 161 16.93 11.27 -5.99
N ILE A 162 16.38 12.33 -5.39
CA ILE A 162 15.18 12.24 -4.55
C ILE A 162 13.96 11.79 -5.37
N PRO A 163 13.63 12.40 -6.53
CA PRO A 163 12.52 11.94 -7.35
C PRO A 163 12.61 10.47 -7.76
N VAL A 164 13.78 10.03 -8.25
CA VAL A 164 13.97 8.70 -8.83
C VAL A 164 14.18 7.63 -7.76
N GLY A 165 15.04 7.92 -6.78
CA GLY A 165 15.42 6.98 -5.72
C GLY A 165 14.39 6.84 -4.61
N THR A 166 13.50 7.84 -4.42
CA THR A 166 12.56 7.86 -3.28
C THR A 166 11.13 8.09 -3.74
N VAL A 167 10.82 9.28 -4.27
CA VAL A 167 9.43 9.73 -4.46
C VAL A 167 8.66 8.81 -5.40
N LEU A 168 9.28 8.41 -6.51
CA LEU A 168 8.63 7.60 -7.55
C LEU A 168 8.11 6.27 -6.98
N LEU A 169 8.97 5.49 -6.35
CA LEU A 169 8.60 4.18 -5.82
C LEU A 169 7.57 4.34 -4.70
N GLU A 170 7.82 5.23 -3.75
CA GLU A 170 6.97 5.36 -2.57
C GLU A 170 5.55 5.84 -2.91
N GLU A 171 5.42 6.86 -3.77
CA GLU A 171 4.09 7.35 -4.16
C GLU A 171 3.33 6.31 -4.99
N VAL A 172 4.03 5.62 -5.92
CA VAL A 172 3.42 4.54 -6.70
C VAL A 172 3.00 3.36 -5.81
N ALA A 173 3.84 2.96 -4.86
CA ALA A 173 3.56 1.89 -3.93
C ALA A 173 2.35 2.21 -3.05
N PHE A 174 2.41 3.32 -2.30
CA PHE A 174 1.48 3.56 -1.20
C PHE A 174 0.22 4.31 -1.64
N ARG A 175 0.35 5.35 -2.48
CA ARG A 175 -0.77 6.26 -2.84
C ARG A 175 -1.45 5.88 -4.16
N SER A 176 -0.84 4.99 -4.94
CA SER A 176 -1.41 4.44 -6.17
C SER A 176 -1.83 2.97 -6.00
N VAL A 177 -0.88 2.04 -5.92
CA VAL A 177 -1.15 0.60 -6.02
C VAL A 177 -1.80 0.06 -4.75
N LEU A 178 -1.17 0.24 -3.59
CA LEU A 178 -1.71 -0.21 -2.30
C LEU A 178 -3.04 0.48 -2.00
N TRP A 179 -3.13 1.80 -2.22
CA TRP A 179 -4.37 2.56 -2.12
C TRP A 179 -5.49 1.97 -2.97
N GLY A 180 -5.20 1.67 -4.24
CA GLY A 180 -6.15 1.09 -5.19
C GLY A 180 -6.65 -0.29 -4.76
N PHE A 181 -5.77 -1.14 -4.25
CA PHE A 181 -6.15 -2.47 -3.76
C PHE A 181 -6.92 -2.43 -2.45
N LEU A 182 -6.49 -1.63 -1.47
CA LEU A 182 -7.22 -1.41 -0.22
C LEU A 182 -8.64 -0.88 -0.50
N SER A 183 -8.79 0.02 -1.46
CA SER A 183 -10.09 0.60 -1.85
C SER A 183 -11.09 -0.43 -2.40
N ARG A 184 -10.67 -1.67 -2.71
CA ARG A 184 -11.57 -2.74 -3.19
C ARG A 184 -12.34 -3.44 -2.07
N HIS A 185 -11.90 -3.29 -0.82
CA HIS A 185 -12.44 -4.05 0.30
C HIS A 185 -12.49 -3.27 1.63
N ALA A 186 -11.94 -2.06 1.67
CA ALA A 186 -11.95 -1.19 2.84
C ALA A 186 -12.70 0.13 2.58
N ARG A 187 -13.23 0.74 3.65
CA ARG A 187 -13.82 2.08 3.61
C ARG A 187 -12.72 3.11 3.39
N MET A 188 -13.06 4.26 2.81
CA MET A 188 -12.07 5.27 2.44
C MET A 188 -11.18 5.73 3.61
N TRP A 189 -11.73 5.90 4.81
CA TRP A 189 -10.94 6.25 6.00
C TRP A 189 -9.95 5.13 6.40
N GLN A 190 -10.32 3.85 6.20
CA GLN A 190 -9.45 2.70 6.47
C GLN A 190 -8.32 2.61 5.46
N VAL A 191 -8.58 2.94 4.19
CA VAL A 191 -7.54 3.03 3.15
C VAL A 191 -6.55 4.14 3.51
N LEU A 192 -7.07 5.32 3.90
CA LEU A 192 -6.26 6.46 4.30
C LEU A 192 -5.35 6.10 5.49
N VAL A 193 -5.93 5.60 6.58
CA VAL A 193 -5.17 5.21 7.78
C VAL A 193 -4.23 4.04 7.49
N GLY A 194 -4.72 2.98 6.85
CA GLY A 194 -3.94 1.77 6.60
C GLY A 194 -2.74 1.99 5.67
N SER A 195 -2.91 2.73 4.57
CA SER A 195 -1.79 3.08 3.68
C SER A 195 -0.78 4.00 4.36
N SER A 196 -1.25 4.90 5.23
CA SER A 196 -0.39 5.83 5.98
C SER A 196 0.41 5.13 7.08
N LEU A 197 -0.20 4.19 7.81
CA LEU A 197 0.49 3.39 8.81
C LEU A 197 1.56 2.48 8.17
N LEU A 198 1.23 1.82 7.05
CA LEU A 198 2.19 1.00 6.32
C LEU A 198 3.35 1.85 5.77
N PHE A 199 3.06 3.09 5.34
CA PHE A 199 4.09 4.05 4.96
C PHE A 199 4.94 4.50 6.15
N GLY A 200 4.35 4.67 7.34
CA GLY A 200 5.11 4.88 8.57
C GLY A 200 6.07 3.73 8.84
N LEU A 201 5.56 2.49 8.80
CA LEU A 201 6.34 1.27 9.06
C LEU A 201 7.47 1.05 8.04
N TRP A 202 7.28 1.47 6.78
CA TRP A 202 8.33 1.46 5.75
C TRP A 202 9.61 2.19 6.18
N HIS A 203 9.49 3.16 7.09
CA HIS A 203 10.60 3.99 7.56
C HIS A 203 11.34 3.42 8.78
N VAL A 204 10.96 2.25 9.30
CA VAL A 204 11.64 1.65 10.46
C VAL A 204 13.12 1.38 10.18
N LEU A 205 13.45 0.72 9.05
CA LEU A 205 14.84 0.41 8.68
C LEU A 205 15.65 1.68 8.34
N PRO A 206 15.15 2.60 7.48
CA PRO A 206 15.81 3.89 7.26
C PRO A 206 16.08 4.68 8.56
N ALA A 207 15.11 4.73 9.47
CA ALA A 207 15.25 5.43 10.75
C ALA A 207 16.30 4.77 11.65
N ALA A 208 16.32 3.44 11.70
CA ALA A 208 17.29 2.68 12.48
C ALA A 208 18.73 2.90 11.96
N ALA A 209 18.93 2.94 10.64
CA ALA A 209 20.22 3.22 10.01
C ALA A 209 20.67 4.68 10.22
N SER A 210 19.74 5.63 10.10
CA SER A 210 20.00 7.07 10.31
C SER A 210 20.35 7.39 11.77
N ALA A 211 19.71 6.70 12.71
CA ALA A 211 20.02 6.77 14.14
C ALA A 211 21.49 6.37 14.38
N THR A 212 21.97 5.28 13.77
CA THR A 212 23.36 4.84 13.95
C THR A 212 24.39 5.70 13.21
N GLY A 213 24.02 6.41 12.15
CA GLY A 213 24.94 7.15 11.29
C GLY A 213 25.12 8.65 11.61
N ASN A 214 24.32 9.23 12.52
CA ASN A 214 24.40 10.65 12.85
C ASN A 214 25.20 10.88 14.14
N ALA A 215 26.37 11.52 14.06
CA ALA A 215 27.25 11.74 15.20
C ALA A 215 26.62 12.58 16.33
N ALA A 216 25.76 13.55 16.00
CA ALA A 216 25.05 14.37 16.99
C ALA A 216 23.99 13.56 17.76
N ILE A 217 23.33 12.62 17.08
CA ILE A 217 22.38 11.69 17.69
C ILE A 217 23.13 10.57 18.44
N GLY A 218 24.30 10.16 17.94
CA GLY A 218 25.21 9.21 18.59
C GLY A 218 25.65 9.65 19.98
N GLY A 219 25.93 10.94 20.18
CA GLY A 219 26.21 11.50 21.51
C GLY A 219 25.02 11.41 22.47
N ALA A 220 23.81 11.68 22.01
CA ALA A 220 22.59 11.50 22.79
C ALA A 220 22.31 10.01 23.09
N PHE A 221 22.62 9.10 22.17
CA PHE A 221 22.50 7.65 22.36
C PHE A 221 23.53 7.09 23.33
N ALA A 222 24.74 7.65 23.37
CA ALA A 222 25.72 7.31 24.39
C ALA A 222 25.26 7.74 25.80
N ALA A 223 24.54 8.86 25.92
CA ALA A 223 24.06 9.38 27.21
C ALA A 223 22.73 8.76 27.69
N LEU A 224 21.81 8.43 26.78
CA LEU A 224 20.43 7.99 27.09
C LEU A 224 20.16 6.51 26.76
N GLY A 225 21.12 5.80 26.16
CA GLY A 225 21.04 4.38 25.85
C GLY A 225 20.00 4.02 24.77
N GLY A 226 19.62 2.73 24.72
CA GLY A 226 18.74 2.16 23.68
C GLY A 226 17.34 2.80 23.60
N PHE A 227 16.85 3.41 24.69
CA PHE A 227 15.55 4.09 24.71
C PHE A 227 15.49 5.31 23.77
N ALA A 228 16.58 6.07 23.67
CA ALA A 228 16.64 7.19 22.75
C ALA A 228 16.59 6.73 21.27
N LYS A 229 17.22 5.60 20.94
CA LYS A 229 17.16 5.01 19.58
C LYS A 229 15.73 4.58 19.22
N VAL A 230 15.05 3.91 20.14
CA VAL A 230 13.64 3.53 19.97
C VAL A 230 12.77 4.78 19.81
N GLY A 231 13.02 5.82 20.61
CA GLY A 231 12.32 7.10 20.51
C GLY A 231 12.44 7.75 19.13
N VAL A 232 13.64 7.80 18.55
CA VAL A 232 13.87 8.34 17.19
C VAL A 232 13.15 7.51 16.12
N ILE A 233 13.21 6.18 16.21
CA ILE A 233 12.51 5.29 15.26
C ILE A 233 11.00 5.50 15.35
N VAL A 234 10.43 5.44 16.56
CA VAL A 234 8.99 5.64 16.78
C VAL A 234 8.55 7.03 16.33
N GLY A 235 9.30 8.07 16.69
CA GLY A 235 9.05 9.44 16.24
C GLY A 235 9.06 9.56 14.73
N THR A 236 10.01 8.93 14.05
CA THR A 236 10.10 8.92 12.58
C THR A 236 8.90 8.21 11.95
N VAL A 237 8.53 7.02 12.45
CA VAL A 237 7.37 6.24 11.97
C VAL A 237 6.07 7.04 12.13
N LEU A 238 5.87 7.70 13.28
CA LEU A 238 4.69 8.52 13.53
C LEU A 238 4.65 9.76 12.64
N PHE A 239 5.79 10.45 12.48
CA PHE A 239 5.91 11.61 11.62
C PHE A 239 5.63 11.27 10.16
N THR A 240 6.23 10.20 9.65
CA THR A 240 6.02 9.77 8.26
C THR A 240 4.60 9.22 8.06
N ALA A 241 4.01 8.54 9.05
CA ALA A 241 2.59 8.17 9.00
C ALA A 241 1.67 9.40 8.93
N ALA A 242 1.95 10.46 9.70
CA ALA A 242 1.22 11.72 9.62
C ALA A 242 1.36 12.38 8.24
N GLY A 243 2.58 12.39 7.67
CA GLY A 243 2.81 12.79 6.27
C GLY A 243 2.02 11.92 5.28
N GLY A 244 1.91 10.63 5.56
CA GLY A 244 1.05 9.68 4.84
C GLY A 244 -0.41 10.07 4.83
N LEU A 245 -0.95 10.53 5.97
CA LEU A 245 -2.33 10.99 6.07
C LEU A 245 -2.57 12.24 5.21
N VAL A 246 -1.63 13.19 5.21
CA VAL A 246 -1.73 14.40 4.38
C VAL A 246 -1.65 14.04 2.90
N ALA A 247 -0.66 13.22 2.50
CA ALA A 247 -0.50 12.76 1.13
C ALA A 247 -1.71 11.96 0.64
N GLY A 248 -2.25 11.08 1.49
CA GLY A 248 -3.46 10.31 1.22
C GLY A 248 -4.69 11.21 1.07
N GLU A 249 -4.82 12.24 1.90
CA GLU A 249 -5.92 13.20 1.79
C GLU A 249 -5.83 14.03 0.51
N LEU A 250 -4.62 14.46 0.11
CA LEU A 250 -4.39 15.11 -1.19
C LEU A 250 -4.80 14.18 -2.34
N ARG A 251 -4.38 12.91 -2.29
CA ARG A 251 -4.75 11.88 -3.27
C ARG A 251 -6.26 11.65 -3.32
N ARG A 252 -6.95 11.67 -2.18
CA ARG A 252 -8.41 11.51 -2.07
C ARG A 252 -9.16 12.70 -2.65
N ARG A 253 -8.77 13.93 -2.28
CA ARG A 253 -9.44 15.18 -2.73
C ARG A 253 -9.25 15.44 -4.22
N THR A 254 -8.06 15.16 -4.73
CA THR A 254 -7.72 15.47 -6.12
C THR A 254 -8.05 14.32 -7.07
N GLY A 255 -8.08 13.08 -6.57
CA GLY A 255 -8.15 11.89 -7.41
C GLY A 255 -6.85 11.63 -8.17
N SER A 256 -5.76 12.34 -7.85
CA SER A 256 -4.51 12.34 -8.60
C SER A 256 -3.31 12.06 -7.68
N LEU A 257 -2.34 11.32 -8.21
CA LEU A 257 -1.06 11.07 -7.56
C LEU A 257 -0.14 12.30 -7.58
N PHE A 258 -0.31 13.22 -8.52
CA PHE A 258 0.60 14.37 -8.66
C PHE A 258 0.56 15.34 -7.48
N ALA A 259 -0.58 15.43 -6.78
CA ALA A 259 -0.67 16.27 -5.60
C ALA A 259 0.20 15.73 -4.45
N SER A 260 0.19 14.41 -4.22
CA SER A 260 1.02 13.78 -3.20
C SER A 260 2.49 13.71 -3.62
N VAL A 261 2.79 13.47 -4.90
CA VAL A 261 4.15 13.58 -5.45
C VAL A 261 4.73 14.97 -5.24
N GLY A 262 3.97 16.03 -5.52
CA GLY A 262 4.43 17.40 -5.29
C GLY A 262 4.70 17.69 -3.82
N MET A 263 3.83 17.25 -2.91
CA MET A 263 4.06 17.34 -1.46
C MET A 263 5.34 16.60 -1.05
N HIS A 264 5.47 15.33 -1.45
CA HIS A 264 6.58 14.46 -1.07
C HIS A 264 7.91 15.03 -1.58
N TRP A 265 7.95 15.43 -2.85
CA TRP A 265 9.11 16.11 -3.41
C TRP A 265 9.42 17.37 -2.61
N ALA A 266 8.44 18.22 -2.31
CA ALA A 266 8.65 19.46 -1.58
C ALA A 266 9.27 19.20 -0.19
N THR A 267 8.73 18.26 0.58
CA THR A 267 9.22 17.96 1.94
C THR A 267 10.62 17.37 1.97
N ASN A 268 11.10 16.79 0.87
CA ASN A 268 12.43 16.17 0.81
C ASN A 268 13.43 17.10 0.11
N ALA A 269 13.13 17.47 -1.13
CA ALA A 269 14.03 18.23 -2.00
C ALA A 269 14.24 19.66 -1.50
N LEU A 270 13.19 20.32 -0.98
CA LEU A 270 13.37 21.67 -0.41
C LEU A 270 14.22 21.62 0.86
N GLY A 271 14.19 20.53 1.64
CA GLY A 271 15.11 20.36 2.77
C GLY A 271 16.58 20.43 2.35
N VAL A 272 16.93 19.79 1.23
CA VAL A 272 18.29 19.87 0.65
C VAL A 272 18.61 21.29 0.19
N LEU A 273 17.71 21.91 -0.57
CA LEU A 273 17.95 23.23 -1.15
C LEU A 273 18.03 24.33 -0.08
N PHE A 274 17.16 24.30 0.93
CA PHE A 274 17.19 25.26 2.03
C PHE A 274 18.31 24.97 3.03
N GLY A 275 18.76 23.71 3.16
CA GLY A 275 20.00 23.37 3.85
C GLY A 275 21.22 24.02 3.19
N LEU A 276 21.32 23.95 1.85
CA LEU A 276 22.36 24.68 1.11
C LEU A 276 22.29 26.19 1.36
N VAL A 277 21.10 26.79 1.30
CA VAL A 277 20.92 28.23 1.58
C VAL A 277 21.35 28.56 3.02
N ALA A 278 21.01 27.73 4.01
CA ALA A 278 21.41 27.95 5.39
C ALA A 278 22.94 27.94 5.56
N TRP A 279 23.64 27.02 4.89
CA TRP A 279 25.11 26.99 4.87
C TRP A 279 25.71 28.24 4.22
N GLN A 280 25.12 28.73 3.12
CA GLN A 280 25.56 29.96 2.45
C GLN A 280 25.32 31.23 3.28
N LEU A 281 24.29 31.25 4.12
CA LEU A 281 24.02 32.38 5.03
C LEU A 281 24.88 32.37 6.30
N ALA A 282 25.52 31.23 6.61
CA ALA A 282 26.34 31.04 7.80
C ALA A 282 27.85 31.19 7.55
N GLY A 283 28.29 31.02 6.30
CA GLY A 283 29.65 31.33 5.84
C GLY A 283 29.80 32.78 5.43
#